data_AF-A0A450UQ07-F1
#
_entry.id   AF-A0A450UQ07-F1
#
_cell.length_a   1.000
_cell.length_b   1.000
_cell.length_c   1.000
_cell.angle_alpha   90.00
_cell.angle_beta   90.00
_cell.angle_gamma   90.00
#
_symmetry.space_group_name_H-M   'P 1'
#
loop_
_entity.id
_entity.type
_entity.pdbx_description
1 polymer ?
#
loop_
_entity_poly.entity_id
_entity_poly.type
_entity_poly.pdbx_seq_one_letter_code
_entity_poly.pdbx_strand_id
1 'polypeptide(L)' 'MGEKQASRYCAHCGKNVLATGTTPNHLLHLILSLVTGGLWIVIWILVSIGKIGGYRCTQCGKRV' A
#
# COMPACT_ATOMS: atom_id res chain seq x y z
N MET A 1 -1.29 9.36 5.78
CA MET A 1 -0.97 8.33 4.77
C MET A 1 0.54 8.32 4.66
N GLY A 2 1.21 7.20 4.94
CA GLY A 2 2.67 7.09 4.86
C GLY A 2 3.09 6.42 3.55
N GLU A 3 3.88 7.12 2.76
CA GLU A 3 4.49 6.58 1.55
C GLU A 3 5.75 5.79 1.92
N LYS A 4 5.77 4.50 1.61
CA LYS A 4 6.96 3.67 1.77
C LYS A 4 7.81 3.83 0.54
N GLN A 5 9.04 4.29 0.69
CA GLN A 5 10.00 4.39 -0.41
C GLN A 5 11.08 3.34 -0.21
N ALA A 6 11.33 2.51 -1.22
CA ALA A 6 12.37 1.51 -1.21
C ALA A 6 13.08 1.48 -2.57
N SER A 7 14.40 1.33 -2.58
CA SER A 7 15.14 1.17 -3.83
C SER A 7 14.92 -0.23 -4.40
N ARG A 8 14.42 -0.34 -5.63
CA ARG A 8 14.23 -1.61 -6.35
C ARG A 8 14.67 -1.49 -7.81
N TYR A 9 15.11 -2.60 -8.38
CA TYR A 9 15.43 -2.67 -9.80
C TYR A 9 14.14 -2.66 -10.64
N CYS A 10 14.05 -1.73 -11.59
CA CYS A 10 12.94 -1.70 -12.54
C CYS A 10 13.36 -2.32 -13.86
N ALA A 11 12.75 -3.45 -14.23
CA ALA A 11 13.00 -4.12 -15.52
C ALA A 11 12.68 -3.23 -16.74
N HIS A 12 11.78 -2.26 -16.60
CA HIS A 12 11.44 -1.33 -17.69
C HIS A 12 12.40 -0.15 -17.83
N CYS A 13 12.99 0.33 -16.74
CA CYS A 13 13.97 1.43 -16.79
C CYS A 13 15.42 0.92 -16.89
N GLY A 14 15.63 -0.38 -16.69
CA GLY A 14 16.95 -1.02 -16.71
C GLY A 14 17.88 -0.57 -15.57
N LYS A 15 17.34 0.09 -14.54
CA LYS A 15 18.12 0.70 -13.45
C LYS A 15 17.43 0.54 -12.10
N ASN A 16 18.20 0.70 -11.03
CA ASN A 16 17.66 0.83 -9.68
C ASN A 16 16.92 2.17 -9.56
N VAL A 17 15.66 2.10 -9.16
CA VAL A 17 14.76 3.23 -9.02
C VAL A 17 14.17 3.25 -7.62
N LEU A 18 13.81 4.45 -7.17
CA LEU A 18 13.00 4.59 -5.98
C LEU A 18 11.59 4.06 -6.29
N ALA A 19 11.18 3.02 -5.59
CA ALA A 19 9.85 2.46 -5.69
C ALA A 19 8.99 2.94 -4.53
N THR A 20 7.84 3.53 -4.84
CA THR A 20 6.90 4.00 -3.81
C THR A 20 5.76 3.00 -3.67
N GLY A 21 5.42 2.67 -2.44
CA GLY A 21 4.26 1.88 -2.09
C GLY A 21 3.39 2.69 -1.12
N THR A 22 2.12 2.85 -1.44
CA THR A 22 1.18 3.40 -0.48
C THR A 22 0.84 2.32 0.54
N THR A 23 1.00 2.65 1.81
CA THR A 23 0.46 1.80 2.88
C THR A 23 -0.98 2.17 3.16
N PRO A 24 -1.92 1.19 3.22
CA PRO A 24 -3.23 1.46 3.79
C PRO A 24 -3.09 1.99 5.21
N ASN A 25 -3.93 2.96 5.57
CA ASN A 25 -3.91 3.57 6.89
C ASN A 25 -4.64 2.64 7.87
N HIS A 26 -3.88 1.73 8.49
CA HIS A 26 -4.37 0.76 9.47
C HIS A 26 -5.06 1.44 10.66
N LEU A 27 -4.62 2.66 11.03
CA LEU A 27 -5.18 3.41 12.16
C LEU A 27 -6.64 3.83 11.93
N LEU A 28 -6.96 4.31 10.72
CA LEU A 28 -8.32 4.72 10.37
C LEU A 28 -9.30 3.54 10.45
N HIS A 29 -8.84 2.36 10.02
CA HIS A 29 -9.66 1.16 10.06
C HIS A 29 -9.83 0.60 11.46
N LEU A 30 -8.82 0.77 12.32
CA LEU A 30 -8.91 0.41 13.74
C LEU A 30 -9.98 1.25 14.45
N ILE A 31 -10.02 2.56 14.17
CA ILE A 31 -11.07 3.45 14.70
C ILE A 31 -12.45 3.06 14.18
N LEU A 32 -12.61 2.80 12.87
CA LEU A 32 -13.90 2.36 12.32
C LEU A 32 -14.37 1.02 12.91
N SER A 33 -13.44 0.09 13.15
CA SER A 33 -13.72 -1.19 13.82
C SER A 33 -14.23 -0.98 15.24
N LEU A 34 -13.66 -0.04 15.99
CA LEU A 34 -14.11 0.29 17.33
C LEU A 34 -15.51 0.94 17.33
N VAL A 35 -15.77 1.88 16.41
CA VAL A 35 -17.03 2.62 16.31
C VAL A 35 -18.19 1.73 15.84
N THR A 36 -17.93 0.73 15.00
CA THR A 36 -18.96 -0.20 14.48
C THR A 36 -19.12 -1.47 15.32
N GLY A 37 -18.48 -1.56 16.49
CA GLY A 37 -18.59 -2.73 17.36
C GLY A 37 -17.91 -3.99 16.80
N GLY A 38 -16.83 -3.82 16.04
CA GLY A 38 -16.06 -4.92 15.43
C GLY A 38 -16.61 -5.42 14.10
N LEU A 39 -17.79 -4.95 13.66
CA LEU A 39 -18.38 -5.36 12.37
C LEU A 39 -17.50 -4.95 11.17
N TRP A 40 -16.79 -3.83 11.29
CA TRP A 40 -15.93 -3.31 10.23
C TRP A 40 -14.57 -4.03 10.08
N ILE A 41 -14.23 -4.94 11.01
CA ILE A 41 -13.00 -5.75 10.91
C ILE A 41 -13.00 -6.62 9.64
N VAL A 42 -14.16 -7.15 9.23
CA VAL A 42 -14.26 -8.02 8.05
C VAL A 42 -13.93 -7.24 6.76
N ILE A 43 -14.46 -6.03 6.63
CA ILE A 43 -14.15 -5.11 5.53
C ILE A 43 -12.68 -4.68 5.58
N TRP A 44 -12.14 -4.47 6.79
CA TRP A 44 -10.74 -4.15 6.96
C TRP A 44 -9.80 -5.25 6.47
N ILE A 45 -10.12 -6.52 6.74
CA ILE A 45 -9.36 -7.67 6.24
C ILE A 45 -9.44 -7.75 4.71
N LEU A 46 -10.63 -7.57 4.12
CA LEU A 46 -10.81 -7.55 2.67
C LEU A 46 -10.01 -6.43 2.00
N VAL A 47 -10.03 -5.21 2.54
CA VAL A 47 -9.29 -4.06 2.02
C VAL A 47 -7.78 -4.21 2.26
N SER A 48 -7.36 -4.85 3.37
CA SER A 48 -5.93 -5.09 3.66
C SER A 48 -5.33 -6.19 2.77
N ILE A 49 -6.10 -7.24 2.48
CA ILE A 49 -5.69 -8.34 1.59
C ILE A 49 -5.75 -7.90 0.13
N GLY A 50 -6.72 -7.04 -0.22
CA GLY A 50 -6.76 -6.29 -1.48
C GLY A 50 -5.60 -5.30 -1.55
N LYS A 51 -4.37 -5.82 -1.68
CA LYS A 51 -3.09 -5.11 -1.79
C LYS A 51 -3.14 -4.05 -2.89
N ILE A 52 -3.71 -2.89 -2.58
CA ILE A 52 -3.47 -1.63 -3.27
C ILE A 52 -2.16 -1.11 -2.74
N GLY A 53 -1.07 -1.61 -3.31
CA GLY A 53 0.26 -1.28 -2.80
C GLY A 53 1.35 -2.17 -3.35
N GLY A 54 1.26 -2.55 -4.63
CA GLY A 54 2.47 -2.95 -5.34
C GLY A 54 3.40 -1.74 -5.39
N TYR A 55 4.69 -1.95 -5.15
CA TYR A 55 5.67 -0.89 -5.30
C TYR A 55 5.64 -0.42 -6.77
N ARG A 56 5.55 0.88 -6.97
CA ARG A 56 5.54 1.49 -8.31
C ARG A 56 6.82 2.27 -8.50
N CYS A 57 7.41 2.15 -9.68
CA CYS A 57 8.55 2.93 -10.10
C CYS A 57 8.18 4.41 -10.15
N THR A 58 8.94 5.27 -9.47
CA THR A 58 8.79 6.75 -9.55
C THR A 58 9.08 7.32 -10.93
N GLN A 59 9.87 6.62 -11.75
CA GLN A 59 10.32 7.10 -13.06
C GLN A 59 9.38 6.72 -14.20
N CYS A 60 8.79 5.52 -14.16
CA CYS A 60 7.95 5.00 -15.25
C CYS A 60 6.54 4.58 -14.84
N GLY A 61 6.19 4.63 -13.55
CA GLY A 61 4.85 4.31 -13.03
C GLY A 61 4.46 2.82 -13.04
N LYS A 62 5.31 1.95 -13.59
CA LYS A 62 5.09 0.49 -13.64
C LYS A 62 5.41 -0.18 -12.30
N ARG A 63 4.82 -1.35 -12.06
CA ARG A 63 5.06 -2.14 -10.84
C ARG A 63 6.48 -2.72 -10.85
N VAL A 64 7.16 -2.66 -9.70
CA VAL A 64 8.54 -3.13 -9.45
C VAL A 64 8.63 -3.89 -8.13
#